data_AF-A0A1I8J7L6-F1
#
_entry.id   AF-A0A1I8J7L6-F1
#
_cell.length_a   1.000
_cell.length_b   1.000
_cell.length_c   1.000
_cell.angle_alpha   90.00
_cell.angle_beta   90.00
_cell.angle_gamma   90.00
#
_symmetry.space_group_name_H-M   'P 1'
#
loop_
_entity.id
_entity.type
_entity.pdbx_description
1 polymer ?
#
loop_
_entity_poly.entity_id
_entity_poly.type
_entity_poly.pdbx_seq_one_letter_code
_entity_poly.pdbx_strand_id
1 'polypeptide(L)'
;LLQGDQQGALLISPDSLVKLLALNPTKLLIIDSRSLLDFNLCCIRTAINVCCSRLVKRRLQQGKLSINDLLPSDPCCVVLYDEGSELLPPPPPPSQQRSNHCVEPVGAPGAGGSDSACFVYLLLQRLAARYSTVRLLQ
;
A
#
# COMPACT_ATOMS: atom_id res chain seq x y z
N LEU A 1 -4.59 -1.22 20.65
CA LEU A 1 -5.27 -0.07 20.01
C LEU A 1 -5.07 -0.22 18.51
N LEU A 2 -6.11 -0.59 17.76
CA LEU A 2 -6.06 -0.64 16.30
C LEU A 2 -6.45 0.76 15.80
N GLN A 3 -5.48 1.57 15.39
CA GLN A 3 -5.73 2.90 14.81
C GLN A 3 -5.91 2.77 13.29
N GLY A 4 -7.00 3.37 12.79
CA GLY A 4 -7.15 3.88 11.41
C GLY A 4 -7.24 2.85 10.27
N ASP A 5 -8.36 2.87 9.55
CA ASP A 5 -8.59 2.07 8.34
C ASP A 5 -8.29 2.88 7.06
N GLN A 6 -7.01 2.96 6.66
CA GLN A 6 -6.60 3.63 5.42
C GLN A 6 -7.12 2.85 4.20
N GLN A 7 -8.27 3.26 3.64
CA GLN A 7 -8.83 2.69 2.41
C GLN A 7 -9.06 1.16 2.43
N GLY A 8 -9.44 0.60 3.58
CA GLY A 8 -9.60 -0.84 3.79
C GLY A 8 -8.33 -1.53 4.33
N ALA A 9 -7.28 -0.77 4.64
CA ALA A 9 -6.05 -1.27 5.25
C ALA A 9 -5.84 -0.75 6.68
N LEU A 10 -5.48 -1.65 7.58
CA LEU A 10 -5.18 -1.32 8.97
C LEU A 10 -3.74 -0.82 9.12
N LEU A 11 -3.51 0.17 9.98
CA LEU A 11 -2.14 0.58 10.28
C LEU A 11 -1.38 -0.50 11.07
N ILE A 12 -0.09 -0.64 10.78
CA ILE A 12 0.83 -1.46 11.56
C ILE A 12 2.12 -0.70 11.84
N SER A 13 2.57 -0.70 13.09
CA SER A 13 3.86 -0.11 13.45
C SER A 13 5.03 -1.05 13.13
N PRO A 14 6.27 -0.53 13.00
CA PRO A 14 7.46 -1.35 12.81
C PRO A 14 7.61 -2.44 13.89
N ASP A 15 7.44 -2.09 15.16
CA ASP A 15 7.52 -3.06 16.28
C ASP A 15 6.49 -4.17 16.17
N SER A 16 5.28 -3.83 15.72
CA SER A 16 4.20 -4.80 15.53
C SER A 16 4.49 -5.71 14.34
N LEU A 17 5.07 -5.17 13.27
CA LEU A 17 5.49 -5.95 12.11
C LEU A 17 6.62 -6.92 12.48
N VAL A 18 7.61 -6.50 13.26
CA VAL A 18 8.70 -7.38 13.73
C VAL A 18 8.14 -8.57 14.51
N LYS A 19 7.22 -8.35 15.44
CA LYS A 19 6.55 -9.43 16.19
C LYS A 19 5.80 -10.39 15.27
N LEU A 20 5.11 -9.85 14.28
CA LEU A 20 4.32 -10.63 13.34
C LEU A 20 5.20 -11.49 12.41
N LEU A 21 6.35 -10.95 11.96
CA LEU A 21 7.36 -11.68 11.20
C LEU A 21 8.01 -12.79 12.02
N ALA A 22 8.22 -12.57 13.32
CA ALA A 22 8.76 -13.60 14.21
C ALA A 22 7.80 -14.79 14.41
N LEU A 23 6.49 -14.54 14.38
CA LEU A 23 5.47 -15.57 14.61
C LEU A 23 5.13 -16.39 13.36
N ASN A 24 4.95 -15.75 12.19
CA ASN A 24 4.44 -16.43 10.99
C ASN A 24 5.01 -15.82 9.68
N PRO A 25 6.31 -15.97 9.40
CA PRO A 25 6.94 -15.30 8.26
C PRO A 25 6.42 -15.76 6.89
N THR A 26 5.94 -17.00 6.77
CA THR A 26 5.49 -17.57 5.48
C THR A 26 4.07 -17.19 5.08
N LYS A 27 3.30 -16.58 5.98
CA LYS A 27 1.90 -16.17 5.72
C LYS A 27 1.76 -14.68 5.39
N LEU A 28 2.88 -13.97 5.38
CA LEU A 28 2.95 -12.55 5.08
C LEU A 28 3.48 -12.31 3.68
N LEU A 29 2.81 -11.41 2.96
CA LEU A 29 3.38 -10.76 1.80
C LEU A 29 3.71 -9.32 2.16
N ILE A 30 4.99 -8.97 2.05
CA ILE A 30 5.46 -7.60 2.26
C ILE A 30 5.67 -6.97 0.88
N ILE A 31 4.99 -5.86 0.62
CA ILE A 31 5.06 -5.12 -0.63
C ILE A 31 5.78 -3.81 -0.35
N ASP A 32 6.89 -3.59 -1.06
CA ASP A 32 7.58 -2.32 -1.14
C ASP A 32 7.13 -1.61 -2.43
N SER A 33 6.50 -0.43 -2.31
CA SER A 33 6.13 0.38 -3.49
C SER A 33 7.15 1.44 -3.86
N ARG A 34 8.25 1.61 -3.12
CA ARG A 34 9.28 2.61 -3.43
C ARG A 34 9.92 2.37 -4.80
N SER A 35 10.76 3.30 -5.21
CA SER A 35 11.55 3.15 -6.43
C SER A 35 12.41 1.89 -6.38
N LEU A 36 12.71 1.32 -7.55
CA LEU A 36 13.58 0.14 -7.63
C LEU A 36 14.99 0.43 -7.08
N LEU A 37 15.45 1.68 -7.18
CA LEU A 37 16.72 2.10 -6.60
C LEU A 37 16.68 1.99 -5.08
N ASP A 38 15.66 2.55 -4.42
CA ASP A 38 15.54 2.52 -2.96
C ASP A 38 15.36 1.10 -2.42
N PHE A 39 14.58 0.28 -3.13
CA PHE A 39 14.43 -1.14 -2.80
C PHE A 39 15.76 -1.90 -2.88
N ASN A 40 16.56 -1.64 -3.91
CA ASN A 40 17.86 -2.28 -4.09
C ASN A 40 18.90 -1.79 -3.08
N LEU A 41 18.79 -0.55 -2.59
CA LEU A 41 19.64 -0.04 -1.52
C LEU A 41 19.34 -0.72 -0.18
N CYS A 42 18.07 -0.83 0.17
CA CYS A 42 17.62 -1.57 1.35
C CYS A 42 16.15 -1.97 1.21
N CYS A 43 15.76 -3.09 1.82
CA CYS A 43 14.37 -3.48 1.92
C CYS A 43 14.15 -4.38 3.14
N ILE A 44 12.89 -4.47 3.58
CA ILE A 44 12.49 -5.48 4.56
C ILE A 44 12.71 -6.86 3.94
N ARG A 45 13.28 -7.80 4.71
CA ARG A 45 13.53 -9.17 4.24
C ARG A 45 12.26 -9.78 3.67
N THR A 46 12.39 -10.50 2.55
CA THR A 46 11.30 -11.14 1.78
C THR A 46 10.27 -10.18 1.19
N ALA A 47 10.49 -8.87 1.22
CA ALA A 47 9.64 -7.93 0.50
C ALA A 47 9.79 -8.12 -1.01
N ILE A 48 8.67 -7.97 -1.71
CA ILE A 48 8.64 -7.82 -3.16
C ILE A 48 8.49 -6.35 -3.49
N ASN A 49 9.16 -5.90 -4.54
CA ASN A 49 8.99 -4.55 -5.05
C ASN A 49 7.96 -4.56 -6.18
N VAL A 50 6.95 -3.70 -6.08
CA VAL A 50 5.96 -3.51 -7.16
C VAL A 50 6.22 -2.27 -8.00
N CYS A 51 7.33 -1.57 -7.74
CA CYS A 51 7.78 -0.34 -8.41
C CYS A 51 6.68 0.73 -8.52
N CYS A 52 6.76 1.83 -7.77
CA CYS A 52 5.96 3.02 -8.07
C CYS A 52 6.39 3.66 -9.40
N SER A 53 5.78 3.20 -10.49
CA SER A 53 5.97 3.77 -11.82
C SER A 53 4.65 4.25 -12.42
N ARG A 54 4.72 5.35 -13.19
CA ARG A 54 3.59 5.89 -13.95
C ARG A 54 2.93 4.85 -14.85
N LEU A 55 3.71 3.92 -15.41
CA LEU A 55 3.19 2.87 -16.30
C LEU A 55 2.37 1.84 -15.52
N VAL A 56 2.88 1.33 -14.40
CA VAL A 56 2.18 0.35 -13.55
C VAL A 56 0.89 0.98 -13.02
N LYS A 57 0.96 2.21 -12.49
CA LYS A 57 -0.22 2.99 -12.06
C LYS A 57 -1.26 3.10 -13.17
N ARG A 58 -0.86 3.54 -14.37
CA ARG A 58 -1.76 3.70 -15.51
C ARG A 58 -2.41 2.37 -15.93
N ARG A 59 -1.65 1.27 -15.98
CA ARG A 59 -2.20 -0.03 -16.36
C ARG A 59 -3.14 -0.60 -15.30
N LEU A 60 -2.83 -0.42 -14.02
CA LEU A 60 -3.73 -0.77 -12.91
C LEU A 60 -5.05 0.03 -13.02
N GLN A 61 -4.98 1.35 -13.21
CA GLN A 61 -6.15 2.21 -13.37
C GLN A 61 -7.02 1.79 -14.56
N GLN A 62 -6.38 1.47 -15.70
CA GLN A 62 -7.07 0.99 -16.90
C GLN A 62 -7.56 -0.47 -16.81
N GLY A 63 -7.25 -1.19 -15.73
CA GLY A 63 -7.58 -2.62 -15.60
C GLY A 63 -6.80 -3.54 -16.55
N LYS A 64 -5.74 -3.04 -17.19
CA LYS A 64 -4.86 -3.79 -18.10
C LYS A 64 -3.71 -4.50 -17.39
N LEU A 65 -3.65 -4.33 -16.07
CA LEU A 65 -2.80 -5.02 -15.12
C LEU A 65 -3.66 -5.21 -13.88
N SER A 66 -3.68 -6.42 -13.34
CA SER A 66 -4.36 -6.77 -12.09
C SER A 66 -3.35 -6.90 -10.95
N ILE A 67 -3.86 -6.96 -9.71
CA ILE A 67 -3.00 -7.24 -8.55
C ILE A 67 -2.39 -8.65 -8.65
N ASN A 68 -3.10 -9.62 -9.22
CA ASN A 68 -2.56 -10.98 -9.39
C ASN A 68 -1.36 -11.02 -10.35
N ASP A 69 -1.29 -10.10 -11.31
CA ASP A 69 -0.16 -10.00 -12.22
C ASP A 69 1.09 -9.41 -11.53
N LEU A 70 0.90 -8.71 -10.41
CA LEU A 70 1.97 -8.09 -9.63
C LEU A 70 2.48 -8.96 -8.49
N LEU A 71 1.65 -9.88 -7.99
CA LEU A 71 1.94 -10.63 -6.77
C LEU A 71 2.22 -12.11 -7.07
N PRO A 72 3.27 -12.69 -6.47
CA PRO A 72 3.68 -14.07 -6.76
C PRO A 72 2.81 -15.14 -6.08
N SER A 73 1.94 -14.76 -5.14
CA SER A 73 1.17 -15.69 -4.31
C SER A 73 -0.11 -15.06 -3.75
N ASP A 74 -0.99 -15.90 -3.18
CA ASP A 74 -2.22 -15.50 -2.48
C ASP A 74 -2.03 -15.57 -0.95
N PRO A 75 -1.44 -14.54 -0.32
CA PRO A 75 -1.13 -14.53 1.12
C PRO A 75 -2.39 -14.35 1.98
N CYS A 76 -2.32 -14.79 3.24
CA CYS A 76 -3.36 -14.49 4.23
C CYS A 76 -3.33 -13.03 4.71
N CYS A 77 -2.16 -12.38 4.70
CA CYS A 77 -1.96 -11.02 5.17
C CYS A 77 -1.00 -10.28 4.25
N VAL A 78 -1.39 -9.08 3.83
CA VAL A 78 -0.56 -8.18 3.03
C VAL A 78 -0.14 -6.97 3.86
N VAL A 79 1.15 -6.63 3.82
CA VAL A 79 1.69 -5.39 4.40
C VAL A 79 2.31 -4.56 3.27
N LEU A 80 1.83 -3.34 3.08
CA LEU A 80 2.36 -2.38 2.10
C LEU A 80 3.15 -1.28 2.83
N TYR A 81 4.25 -0.84 2.24
CA TYR A 81 4.99 0.34 2.70
C TYR A 81 5.61 1.10 1.52
N ASP A 82 5.87 2.39 1.77
CA ASP A 82 6.38 3.37 0.83
C ASP A 82 7.17 4.45 1.58
N GLU A 83 8.05 5.18 0.89
CA GLU A 83 8.80 6.31 1.44
C GLU A 83 7.88 7.42 2.00
N GLY A 84 6.68 7.56 1.43
CA GLY A 84 5.69 8.54 1.88
C GLY A 84 4.65 8.01 2.86
N SER A 85 4.74 6.75 3.30
CA SER A 85 3.66 6.12 4.07
C SER A 85 3.36 6.84 5.38
N GLU A 86 4.37 7.35 6.10
CA GLU A 86 4.17 8.08 7.36
C GLU A 86 3.46 9.43 7.19
N LEU A 87 3.46 10.00 5.99
CA LEU A 87 2.87 11.30 5.68
C LEU A 87 1.42 11.20 5.16
N LEU A 88 0.90 9.99 4.96
CA LEU A 88 -0.46 9.81 4.43
C LEU A 88 -1.51 10.18 5.49
N PRO A 89 -2.43 11.11 5.20
CA PRO A 89 -3.50 11.48 6.13
C PRO A 89 -4.46 10.30 6.34
N PRO A 90 -5.24 10.29 7.44
CA PRO A 90 -6.27 9.30 7.69
C PRO A 90 -7.29 9.21 6.53
N PRO A 91 -7.97 8.06 6.35
CA PRO A 91 -8.93 7.84 5.26
C PRO A 91 -10.06 8.87 5.27
N PRO A 92 -10.54 9.33 4.09
CA PRO A 92 -11.80 10.06 4.02
C PRO A 92 -12.97 9.12 4.37
N PRO A 93 -14.06 9.64 4.95
CA PRO A 93 -15.20 8.84 5.37
C PRO A 93 -15.84 8.07 4.21
N PRO A 94 -16.53 6.93 4.47
CA PRO A 94 -17.08 6.05 3.42
C PRO A 94 -18.02 6.75 2.42
N SER A 95 -18.68 7.83 2.85
CA SER A 95 -19.55 8.65 2.02
C SER A 95 -18.83 9.42 0.90
N GLN A 96 -17.51 9.61 1.02
CA GLN A 96 -16.68 10.34 0.04
C GLN A 96 -15.89 9.41 -0.89
N GLN A 97 -15.96 8.08 -0.69
CA GLN A 97 -15.27 7.08 -1.49
C GLN A 97 -16.07 6.75 -2.77
N ARG A 98 -16.20 7.70 -3.70
CA ARG A 98 -16.75 7.39 -5.04
C ARG A 98 -15.65 7.12 -6.06
N SER A 99 -15.68 5.88 -6.57
CA SER A 99 -15.24 5.39 -7.89
C SER A 99 -13.80 5.69 -8.34
N ASN A 100 -12.96 4.64 -8.43
CA ASN A 100 -11.79 4.42 -9.31
C ASN A 100 -10.79 5.56 -9.58
N HIS A 101 -10.94 6.72 -8.95
CA HIS A 101 -10.06 7.87 -9.01
C HIS A 101 -9.32 7.93 -7.69
N CYS A 102 -8.00 8.08 -7.77
CA CYS A 102 -7.20 8.46 -6.62
C CYS A 102 -7.84 9.74 -6.05
N VAL A 103 -8.46 9.65 -4.88
CA VAL A 103 -8.93 10.84 -4.17
C VAL A 103 -7.67 11.52 -3.68
N GLU A 104 -7.33 12.66 -4.28
CA GLU A 104 -6.23 13.50 -3.80
C GLU A 104 -6.49 13.81 -2.32
N PRO A 105 -5.49 13.63 -1.43
CA PRO A 105 -5.66 13.95 -0.03
C PRO A 105 -6.01 15.45 0.11
N VAL A 106 -7.25 15.74 0.47
CA VAL A 106 -7.70 17.11 0.71
C VAL A 106 -7.14 17.55 2.06
N GLY A 107 -6.01 18.25 2.06
CA GLY A 107 -5.51 18.90 3.27
C GLY A 107 -4.02 19.18 3.35
N ALA A 108 -3.49 20.06 2.50
CA ALA A 108 -2.46 21.04 2.88
C ALA A 108 -2.24 22.02 1.70
N PRO A 109 -2.24 23.34 1.91
CA PRO A 109 -1.90 24.30 0.86
C PRO A 109 -0.42 24.10 0.47
N GLY A 110 -0.18 23.44 -0.66
CA GLY A 110 1.16 23.05 -1.15
C GLY A 110 1.32 21.55 -1.44
N ALA A 111 0.40 20.71 -0.97
CA ALA A 111 0.40 19.27 -1.28
C ALA A 111 -0.40 19.00 -2.55
N GLY A 112 0.20 19.25 -3.73
CA GLY A 112 -0.20 18.46 -4.89
C GLY A 112 0.12 17.01 -4.56
N GLY A 113 -0.88 16.12 -4.50
CA GLY A 113 -0.66 14.73 -4.10
C GLY A 113 0.46 14.15 -4.97
N SER A 114 1.52 13.68 -4.32
CA SER A 114 2.65 13.12 -5.07
C SER A 114 2.13 11.92 -5.88
N ASP A 115 2.72 11.71 -7.06
CA ASP A 115 2.35 10.59 -7.94
C ASP A 115 2.44 9.25 -7.17
N SER A 116 3.35 9.19 -6.19
CA SER A 116 3.53 8.10 -5.21
C SER A 116 2.34 7.93 -4.26
N ALA A 117 1.89 8.99 -3.56
CA ALA A 117 0.75 8.88 -2.64
C ALA A 117 -0.50 8.33 -3.34
N CYS A 118 -0.76 8.81 -4.55
CA CYS A 118 -1.83 8.28 -5.39
C CYS A 118 -1.65 6.82 -5.79
N PHE A 119 -0.41 6.38 -6.03
CA PHE A 119 -0.11 4.99 -6.36
C PHE A 119 -0.31 4.06 -5.17
N VAL A 120 0.15 4.46 -3.97
CA VAL A 120 -0.07 3.72 -2.73
C VAL A 120 -1.56 3.53 -2.47
N TYR A 121 -2.35 4.60 -2.58
CA TYR A 121 -3.81 4.51 -2.41
C TYR A 121 -4.47 3.59 -3.45
N LEU A 122 -4.08 3.68 -4.71
CA LEU A 122 -4.57 2.75 -5.73
C LEU A 122 -4.23 1.30 -5.39
N LEU A 123 -3.01 1.03 -4.92
CA LEU A 123 -2.59 -0.30 -4.48
C LEU A 123 -3.42 -0.78 -3.29
N LEU A 124 -3.57 0.03 -2.24
CA LEU A 124 -4.38 -0.30 -1.06
C LEU A 124 -5.81 -0.66 -1.46
N GLN A 125 -6.45 0.15 -2.29
CA GLN A 125 -7.80 -0.12 -2.77
C GLN A 125 -7.91 -1.47 -3.50
N ARG A 126 -6.95 -1.77 -4.38
CA ARG A 126 -6.97 -3.02 -5.16
C ARG A 126 -6.60 -4.25 -4.31
N LEU A 127 -5.72 -4.09 -3.33
CA LEU A 127 -5.39 -5.12 -2.36
C LEU A 127 -6.57 -5.41 -1.43
N ALA A 128 -7.23 -4.38 -0.88
CA ALA A 128 -8.36 -4.52 0.04
C ALA A 128 -9.59 -5.13 -0.64
N ALA A 129 -9.76 -4.92 -1.95
CA ALA A 129 -10.78 -5.60 -2.73
C ALA A 129 -10.56 -7.13 -2.86
N ARG A 130 -9.35 -7.64 -2.58
CA ARG A 130 -8.96 -9.04 -2.81
C ARG A 130 -8.56 -9.79 -1.54
N TYR A 131 -7.96 -9.10 -0.57
CA TYR A 131 -7.43 -9.69 0.65
C TYR A 131 -8.20 -9.18 1.85
N SER A 132 -8.57 -10.10 2.74
CA SER A 132 -9.31 -9.76 3.96
C SER A 132 -8.46 -9.03 5.00
N THR A 133 -7.13 -9.11 4.91
CA THR A 133 -6.20 -8.40 5.79
C THR A 133 -5.14 -7.69 4.96
N VAL A 134 -5.30 -6.38 4.82
CA VAL A 134 -4.29 -5.48 4.26
C VAL A 134 -3.85 -4.53 5.37
N ARG A 135 -2.54 -4.26 5.44
CA ARG A 135 -1.98 -3.33 6.39
C ARG A 135 -1.05 -2.34 5.71
N LEU A 136 -1.05 -1.10 6.18
CA LEU A 136 -0.08 -0.08 5.79
C LEU A 136 0.93 0.09 6.93
N LEU A 137 2.21 -0.05 6.64
CA LEU A 137 3.29 0.20 7.60
C LEU A 137 3.49 1.73 7.73
N GLN A 138 3.38 2.22 8.96
CA GLN A 138 3.65 3.60 9.37
C GLN A 138 4.39 3.60 10.70
#